data_AF-A0A1G1I833-F1
#
_entry.id   AF-A0A1G1I833-F1
#
_cell.length_a   1.000
_cell.length_b   1.000
_cell.length_c   1.000
_cell.angle_alpha   90.00
_cell.angle_beta   90.00
_cell.angle_gamma   90.00
#
_symmetry.space_group_name_H-M   'P 1'
#
loop_
_entity.id
_entity.type
_entity.pdbx_description
1 polymer ?
#
loop_
_entity_poly.entity_id
_entity_poly.type
_entity_poly.pdbx_seq_one_letter_code
_entity_poly.pdbx_strand_id
1 'polypeptide(L)'
;MGDGIMAFFGDAEPEGGGEAVEENRVERSAASAVRAALAMQTKMAELNANWMSLGQEPHMIRIGINTGVVTVGNLGTEYLMDYTVIGPEVNKAQRLESAAEPGGVLLARRTYALARKQGVLPEDLPPKVVNLKGIGEEPDVYPIPPEIVAQLTTSPSSASR
;
A
#
# COMPACT_ATOMS: atom_id res chain seq x y z
N MET A 1 -13.52 8.39 -12.57
CA MET A 1 -13.15 7.05 -12.07
C MET A 1 -12.60 6.28 -13.26
N GLY A 2 -11.29 6.09 -13.32
CA GLY A 2 -10.63 5.35 -14.42
C GLY A 2 -9.11 5.27 -14.31
N ASP A 3 -8.51 6.06 -13.43
CA ASP A 3 -7.08 6.21 -13.18
C ASP A 3 -6.62 5.57 -11.85
N GLY A 4 -7.54 4.96 -11.09
CA GLY A 4 -7.26 4.30 -9.84
C GLY A 4 -7.12 2.78 -10.00
N ILE A 5 -6.12 2.21 -9.32
CA ILE A 5 -5.94 0.75 -9.21
C ILE A 5 -6.21 0.35 -7.75
N MET A 6 -6.96 -0.73 -7.58
CA MET A 6 -7.11 -1.39 -6.27
C MET A 6 -6.39 -2.74 -6.32
N ALA A 7 -5.56 -3.01 -5.31
CA ALA A 7 -4.87 -4.28 -5.15
C ALA A 7 -5.05 -4.76 -3.70
N PHE A 8 -5.26 -6.06 -3.53
CA PHE A 8 -5.32 -6.72 -2.22
C PHE A 8 -4.26 -7.81 -2.13
N PHE A 9 -3.77 -8.05 -0.92
CA PHE A 9 -2.71 -9.01 -0.63
C PHE A 9 -3.17 -9.90 0.53
N GLY A 10 -2.99 -11.22 0.40
CA GLY A 10 -3.32 -12.18 1.45
C GLY A 10 -4.54 -13.06 1.19
N ASP A 11 -5.14 -12.95 0.01
CA ASP A 11 -6.28 -13.74 -0.46
C ASP A 11 -5.85 -15.05 -1.15
N ALA A 12 -4.91 -15.76 -0.54
CA ALA A 12 -4.67 -17.16 -0.88
C ALA A 12 -5.56 -18.00 0.05
N GLU A 13 -6.03 -19.16 -0.43
CA GLU A 13 -6.75 -20.11 0.44
C GLU A 13 -5.96 -20.33 1.73
N PRO A 14 -6.65 -20.46 2.88
CA PRO A 14 -5.97 -20.72 4.14
C PRO A 14 -5.11 -21.98 3.99
N GLU A 15 -3.79 -21.77 3.88
CA GLU A 15 -2.80 -22.81 4.11
C GLU A 15 -3.05 -23.28 5.54
N GLY A 16 -3.75 -24.41 5.73
CA GLY A 16 -4.04 -24.95 7.05
C GLY A 16 -2.78 -24.90 7.93
N GLY A 17 -2.91 -24.51 9.21
CA GLY A 17 -1.70 -24.23 10.00
C GLY A 17 -1.89 -23.42 11.29
N GLY A 18 -3.12 -23.05 11.65
CA GLY A 18 -3.41 -22.33 12.89
C GLY A 18 -3.00 -20.85 12.88
N GLU A 19 -3.14 -20.20 14.04
CA GLU A 19 -2.99 -18.74 14.19
C GLU A 19 -1.60 -18.21 13.79
N ALA A 20 -0.54 -18.97 14.04
CA ALA A 20 0.83 -18.55 13.72
C ALA A 20 1.12 -18.50 12.21
N VAL A 21 0.49 -19.37 11.43
CA VAL A 21 0.62 -19.35 9.95
C VAL A 21 -0.15 -18.16 9.38
N GLU A 22 -1.32 -17.88 9.95
CA GLU A 22 -2.14 -16.70 9.62
C GLU A 22 -1.37 -15.40 9.89
N GLU A 23 -0.79 -15.24 11.09
CA GLU A 23 -0.04 -14.04 11.46
C GLU A 23 1.15 -13.81 10.51
N ASN A 24 1.94 -14.86 10.24
CA ASN A 24 3.03 -14.78 9.27
C ASN A 24 2.56 -14.44 7.86
N ARG A 25 1.38 -14.95 7.44
CA ARG A 25 0.80 -14.59 6.14
C ARG A 25 0.43 -13.12 6.09
N VAL A 26 -0.22 -12.59 7.13
CA VAL A 26 -0.58 -11.17 7.21
C VAL A 26 0.67 -10.28 7.19
N GLU A 27 1.73 -10.67 7.89
CA GLU A 27 3.00 -9.96 7.86
C GLU A 27 3.62 -9.92 6.46
N ARG A 28 3.72 -11.08 5.79
CA ARG A 28 4.23 -11.15 4.41
C ARG A 28 3.37 -10.34 3.44
N SER A 29 2.04 -10.38 3.58
CA SER A 29 1.11 -9.63 2.73
C SER A 29 1.29 -8.11 2.89
N ALA A 30 1.40 -7.62 4.12
CA ALA A 30 1.66 -6.19 4.39
C ALA A 30 3.01 -5.76 3.79
N ALA A 31 4.06 -6.58 3.97
CA ALA A 31 5.38 -6.34 3.39
C ALA A 31 5.36 -6.33 1.85
N SER A 32 4.63 -7.24 1.23
CA SER A 32 4.48 -7.30 -0.24
C SER A 32 3.68 -6.12 -0.78
N ALA A 33 2.64 -5.66 -0.08
CA ALA A 33 1.90 -4.45 -0.44
C ALA A 33 2.80 -3.21 -0.45
N VAL A 34 3.63 -3.05 0.59
CA VAL A 34 4.60 -1.94 0.68
C VAL A 34 5.64 -2.02 -0.43
N ARG A 35 6.23 -3.20 -0.69
CA ARG A 35 7.18 -3.39 -1.79
C ARG A 35 6.56 -3.05 -3.15
N ALA A 36 5.33 -3.49 -3.40
CA ALA A 36 4.61 -3.16 -4.63
C ALA A 36 4.42 -1.65 -4.78
N ALA A 37 4.01 -0.95 -3.70
CA ALA A 37 3.85 0.50 -3.73
C ALA A 37 5.15 1.25 -4.04
N LEU A 38 6.26 0.86 -3.41
CA LEU A 38 7.58 1.45 -3.68
C LEU A 38 8.04 1.19 -5.12
N ALA A 39 7.81 -0.03 -5.63
CA ALA A 39 8.10 -0.39 -7.01
C ALA A 39 7.25 0.41 -8.01
N MET A 40 5.96 0.61 -7.72
CA MET A 40 5.06 1.44 -8.54
C MET A 40 5.53 2.89 -8.62
N GLN A 41 5.90 3.50 -7.49
CA GLN A 41 6.42 4.87 -7.48
C GLN A 41 7.74 4.98 -8.25
N THR A 42 8.64 3.99 -8.11
CA THR A 42 9.89 3.95 -8.90
C THR A 42 9.60 3.84 -10.39
N LYS A 43 8.67 2.95 -10.77
CA LYS A 43 8.29 2.79 -12.17
C LYS A 43 7.64 4.04 -12.74
N MET A 44 6.86 4.76 -11.92
CA MET A 44 6.27 6.04 -12.30
C MET A 44 7.36 7.08 -12.61
N ALA A 45 8.42 7.14 -11.80
CA ALA A 45 9.56 8.03 -12.08
C ALA A 45 10.25 7.70 -13.42
N GLU A 46 10.45 6.41 -13.73
CA GLU A 46 11.01 5.97 -15.02
C GLU A 46 10.12 6.35 -16.20
N LEU A 47 8.80 6.14 -16.08
CA LEU A 47 7.83 6.49 -17.13
C LEU A 47 7.80 8.01 -17.35
N ASN A 48 7.82 8.79 -16.28
CA ASN A 48 7.89 10.25 -16.37
C ASN A 48 9.16 10.72 -17.06
N ALA A 49 10.32 10.11 -16.78
CA ALA A 49 11.56 10.46 -17.48
C ALA A 49 11.43 10.25 -19.00
N ASN A 50 10.81 9.15 -19.42
CA ASN A 50 10.55 8.88 -20.83
C ASN A 50 9.55 9.88 -21.43
N TRP A 51 8.45 10.17 -20.75
CA TRP A 51 7.44 11.11 -21.23
C TRP A 51 7.95 12.55 -21.31
N MET A 52 8.72 12.99 -20.33
CA MET A 52 9.38 14.31 -20.38
C MET A 52 10.34 14.41 -21.57
N SER A 53 11.06 13.32 -21.92
CA SER A 53 11.92 13.29 -23.12
C SER A 53 11.12 13.41 -24.44
N LEU A 54 9.83 13.05 -24.40
CA LEU A 54 8.89 13.17 -25.51
C LEU A 54 8.09 14.48 -25.46
N GLY A 55 8.39 15.39 -24.53
CA GLY A 55 7.70 16.66 -24.36
C GLY A 55 6.32 16.55 -23.70
N GLN A 56 6.04 15.45 -23.00
CA GLN A 56 4.80 15.24 -22.25
C GLN A 56 4.96 15.62 -20.77
N GLU A 57 3.86 16.02 -20.14
CA GLU A 57 3.81 16.35 -18.72
C GLU A 57 3.96 15.10 -17.82
N PRO A 58 4.68 15.18 -16.69
CA PRO A 58 4.80 14.06 -15.76
C PRO A 58 3.49 13.80 -15.01
N HIS A 59 3.26 12.53 -14.67
CA HIS A 59 2.13 12.09 -13.85
C HIS A 59 2.60 11.64 -12.47
N MET A 60 1.83 11.98 -11.44
CA MET A 60 2.11 11.57 -10.07
C MET A 60 0.98 10.68 -9.57
N ILE A 61 1.34 9.56 -8.94
CA ILE A 61 0.39 8.67 -8.29
C ILE A 61 0.49 8.81 -6.78
N ARG A 62 -0.65 8.64 -6.12
CA ARG A 62 -0.74 8.53 -4.66
C ARG A 62 -1.06 7.09 -4.31
N ILE A 63 -0.52 6.61 -3.20
CA ILE A 63 -0.77 5.24 -2.75
C ILE A 63 -1.12 5.26 -1.27
N GLY A 64 -2.26 4.67 -0.92
CA GLY A 64 -2.69 4.44 0.47
C GLY A 64 -2.73 2.96 0.75
N ILE A 65 -2.16 2.52 1.87
CA ILE A 65 -2.14 1.11 2.25
C ILE A 65 -2.66 0.94 3.67
N ASN A 66 -3.61 0.02 3.81
CA ASN A 66 -4.16 -0.39 5.09
C ASN A 66 -4.17 -1.91 5.20
N THR A 67 -4.03 -2.41 6.42
CA THR A 67 -4.12 -3.83 6.74
C THR A 67 -5.22 -3.99 7.78
N GLY A 68 -6.24 -4.76 7.46
CA GLY A 68 -7.38 -4.98 8.34
C GLY A 68 -8.23 -6.14 7.84
N VAL A 69 -9.22 -6.52 8.63
CA VAL A 69 -10.16 -7.59 8.29
C VAL A 69 -11.15 -7.05 7.26
N VAL A 70 -11.29 -7.78 6.17
CA VAL A 70 -12.17 -7.43 5.06
C VAL A 70 -12.98 -8.66 4.65
N THR A 71 -14.16 -8.43 4.09
CA THR A 71 -14.95 -9.51 3.50
C THR A 71 -14.62 -9.56 2.02
N VAL A 72 -14.18 -10.73 1.55
CA VAL A 72 -13.91 -11.00 0.14
C VAL A 72 -14.98 -11.93 -0.40
N GLY A 73 -15.48 -11.67 -1.60
CA GLY A 73 -16.44 -12.57 -2.23
C GLY A 73 -16.80 -12.16 -3.66
N ASN A 74 -17.42 -13.10 -4.37
CA ASN A 74 -18.08 -12.83 -5.64
C ASN A 74 -19.32 -11.99 -5.37
N LEU A 75 -19.34 -10.78 -5.93
CA LEU A 75 -20.49 -9.89 -5.85
C LEU A 75 -20.97 -9.59 -7.27
N GLY A 76 -22.24 -9.86 -7.50
CA GLY A 76 -22.88 -9.62 -8.79
C GLY A 76 -23.98 -10.63 -9.10
N THR A 77 -24.43 -10.65 -10.35
CA THR A 77 -25.45 -11.58 -10.83
C THR A 77 -24.79 -12.81 -11.45
N GLU A 78 -25.55 -13.87 -11.74
CA GLU A 78 -25.01 -15.09 -12.40
C GLU A 78 -24.21 -14.80 -13.68
N TYR A 79 -24.47 -13.67 -14.33
CA TYR A 79 -23.84 -13.27 -15.59
C TYR A 79 -22.66 -12.30 -15.45
N LEU A 80 -22.45 -11.71 -14.27
CA LEU A 80 -21.37 -10.77 -14.00
C LEU A 80 -20.97 -10.89 -12.53
N MET A 81 -19.99 -11.73 -12.22
CA MET A 81 -19.40 -11.85 -10.89
C MET A 81 -18.11 -11.04 -10.85
N ASP A 82 -18.11 -9.96 -10.07
CA ASP A 82 -16.87 -9.25 -9.73
C ASP A 82 -16.36 -9.80 -8.40
N TYR A 83 -15.16 -10.36 -8.43
CA TYR A 83 -14.44 -10.71 -7.22
C TYR A 83 -13.95 -9.42 -6.57
N THR A 84 -14.54 -9.03 -5.45
CA THR A 84 -14.27 -7.74 -4.83
C THR A 84 -14.16 -7.85 -3.32
N VAL A 85 -13.53 -6.83 -2.74
CA VAL A 85 -13.29 -6.71 -1.32
C VAL A 85 -14.17 -5.59 -0.79
N ILE A 86 -15.00 -5.89 0.22
CA ILE A 86 -15.87 -4.91 0.87
C ILE A 86 -15.49 -4.80 2.35
N GLY A 87 -15.44 -3.56 2.85
CA GLY A 87 -15.33 -3.29 4.28
C GLY A 87 -14.86 -1.87 4.61
N PRO A 88 -15.01 -1.45 5.87
CA PRO A 88 -14.51 -0.16 6.35
C PRO A 88 -12.99 0.00 6.14
N GLU A 89 -12.24 -1.11 6.19
CA GLU A 89 -10.78 -1.12 6.00
C GLU A 89 -10.36 -0.77 4.56
N VAL A 90 -11.18 -1.10 3.56
CA VAL A 90 -10.97 -0.71 2.16
C VAL A 90 -11.19 0.80 2.00
N ASN A 91 -12.27 1.31 2.59
CA ASN A 91 -12.55 2.75 2.59
C ASN A 91 -11.44 3.53 3.28
N LYS A 92 -10.88 3.00 4.38
CA LYS A 92 -9.71 3.59 5.05
C LYS A 92 -8.48 3.63 4.13
N ALA A 93 -8.18 2.55 3.39
CA ALA A 93 -7.10 2.54 2.40
C ALA A 93 -7.28 3.64 1.34
N GLN A 94 -8.49 3.78 0.80
CA GLN A 94 -8.81 4.85 -0.15
C GLN A 94 -8.63 6.24 0.46
N ARG A 95 -9.03 6.45 1.72
CA ARG A 95 -8.86 7.74 2.40
C ARG A 95 -7.38 8.05 2.65
N LEU A 96 -6.57 7.04 2.97
CA LEU A 96 -5.12 7.20 3.09
C LEU A 96 -4.50 7.58 1.75
N GLU A 97 -4.92 6.98 0.64
CA GLU A 97 -4.46 7.36 -0.71
C GLU A 97 -4.75 8.82 -0.98
N SER A 98 -5.99 9.25 -0.74
CA SER A 98 -6.40 10.62 -1.02
C SER A 98 -5.69 11.65 -0.13
N ALA A 99 -5.20 11.23 1.04
CA ALA A 99 -4.43 12.06 1.96
C ALA A 99 -2.91 11.98 1.75
N ALA A 100 -2.43 11.05 0.92
CA ALA A 100 -1.02 10.93 0.60
C ALA A 100 -0.55 12.11 -0.26
N GLU A 101 0.73 12.46 -0.13
CA GLU A 101 1.36 13.44 -1.01
C GLU A 101 1.48 12.86 -2.43
N PRO A 102 1.35 13.68 -3.50
CA PRO A 102 1.63 13.23 -4.86
C PRO A 102 3.02 12.58 -4.96
N GLY A 103 3.11 11.36 -5.49
CA GLY A 103 4.34 10.58 -5.55
C GLY A 103 4.73 9.88 -4.24
N GLY A 104 3.91 10.03 -3.18
CA GLY A 104 4.14 9.44 -1.87
C GLY A 104 3.29 8.19 -1.60
N VAL A 105 3.60 7.54 -0.48
CA VAL A 105 2.83 6.41 0.07
C VAL A 105 2.39 6.77 1.48
N LEU A 106 1.13 6.51 1.85
CA LEU A 106 0.65 6.68 3.22
C LEU A 106 0.18 5.35 3.80
N LEU A 107 0.79 4.96 4.92
CA LEU A 107 0.51 3.67 5.57
C LEU A 107 -0.29 3.87 6.85
N ALA A 108 -1.25 2.98 7.10
CA ALA A 108 -1.83 2.82 8.43
C ALA A 108 -0.82 2.22 9.42
N ARG A 109 -1.01 2.50 10.72
CA ARG A 109 -0.17 1.99 11.81
C ARG A 109 0.11 0.49 11.74
N ARG A 110 -0.94 -0.32 11.50
CA ARG A 110 -0.82 -1.78 11.46
C ARG A 110 0.06 -2.23 10.30
N THR A 111 -0.14 -1.66 9.11
CA THR A 111 0.67 -1.97 7.92
C THR A 111 2.14 -1.61 8.14
N TYR A 112 2.42 -0.43 8.70
CA TYR A 112 3.79 -0.02 9.04
C TYR A 112 4.46 -1.03 9.99
N ALA A 113 3.79 -1.38 11.09
CA ALA A 113 4.34 -2.30 12.09
C ALA A 113 4.68 -3.68 11.50
N LEU A 114 3.81 -4.22 10.64
CA LEU A 114 4.00 -5.54 10.02
C LEU A 114 5.10 -5.51 8.95
N ALA A 115 5.12 -4.48 8.09
CA ALA A 115 6.14 -4.33 7.06
C ALA A 115 7.53 -4.07 7.66
N ARG A 116 7.61 -3.34 8.78
CA ARG A 116 8.84 -3.13 9.55
C ARG A 116 9.39 -4.44 10.10
N LYS A 117 8.55 -5.32 10.69
CA LYS A 117 8.99 -6.65 11.17
C LYS A 117 9.64 -7.49 10.08
N GLN A 118 9.21 -7.32 8.83
CA GLN A 118 9.74 -8.01 7.65
C GLN A 118 10.95 -7.29 7.03
N GLY A 119 11.47 -6.24 7.67
CA GLY A 119 12.65 -5.50 7.21
C GLY A 119 12.45 -4.65 5.96
N VAL A 120 11.19 -4.33 5.59
CA VAL A 120 10.89 -3.53 4.38
C VAL A 120 10.97 -2.04 4.65
N LEU A 121 10.74 -1.62 5.89
CA LEU A 121 10.66 -0.22 6.30
C LEU A 121 11.61 0.07 7.46
N PRO A 122 12.14 1.30 7.54
CA PRO A 122 12.98 1.73 8.66
C PRO A 122 12.21 1.81 9.98
N GLU A 123 12.92 1.67 11.10
CA GLU A 123 12.32 1.66 12.44
C GLU A 123 11.89 3.05 12.95
N ASP A 124 12.41 4.11 12.35
CA ASP A 124 12.32 5.49 12.83
C ASP A 124 11.47 6.41 11.93
N LEU A 125 10.60 5.82 11.10
CA LEU A 125 9.69 6.60 10.27
C LEU A 125 8.71 7.38 11.17
N PRO A 126 8.66 8.72 11.09
CA PRO A 126 7.89 9.53 12.04
C PRO A 126 6.39 9.38 11.76
N PRO A 127 5.57 9.09 12.78
CA PRO A 127 4.13 9.10 12.64
C PRO A 127 3.61 10.53 12.44
N LYS A 128 2.51 10.66 11.72
CA LYS A 128 1.78 11.90 11.49
C LYS A 128 0.32 11.69 11.88
N VAL A 129 -0.33 12.74 12.37
CA VAL A 129 -1.79 12.77 12.53
C VAL A 129 -2.39 13.32 11.24
N VAL A 130 -3.35 12.59 10.67
CA VAL A 130 -4.02 13.00 9.44
C VAL A 130 -5.53 12.94 9.65
N ASN A 131 -6.23 13.98 9.23
CA ASN A 131 -7.68 13.99 9.23
C ASN A 131 -8.21 13.31 7.97
N LEU A 132 -8.83 12.13 8.13
CA LEU A 132 -9.42 11.37 7.05
C LEU A 132 -10.90 11.70 6.93
N LYS A 133 -11.31 12.22 5.76
CA LYS A 133 -12.69 12.62 5.51
C LYS A 133 -13.69 11.48 5.81
N GLY A 134 -14.61 11.73 6.75
CA GLY A 134 -15.65 10.79 7.15
C GLY A 134 -15.21 9.69 8.12
N ILE A 135 -13.94 9.68 8.54
CA ILE A 135 -13.42 8.82 9.61
C ILE A 135 -13.07 9.69 10.82
N GLY A 136 -12.44 10.85 10.60
CA GLY A 136 -11.96 11.76 11.64
C GLY A 136 -10.44 11.80 11.70
N GLU A 137 -9.89 12.25 12.83
CA GLU A 137 -8.45 12.22 13.07
C GLU A 137 -7.96 10.78 13.22
N GLU A 138 -7.05 10.38 12.35
CA GLU A 138 -6.34 9.12 12.47
C GLU A 138 -4.94 9.41 13.03
N PRO A 139 -4.69 9.10 14.31
CA PRO A 139 -3.35 9.17 14.88
C PRO A 139 -2.49 8.03 14.30
N ASP A 140 -1.18 8.25 14.23
CA ASP A 140 -0.19 7.24 13.83
C ASP A 140 -0.34 6.71 12.39
N VAL A 141 -0.52 7.59 11.42
CA VAL A 141 -0.25 7.23 10.01
C VAL A 141 1.20 7.52 9.66
N TYR A 142 1.75 6.73 8.74
CA TYR A 142 3.18 6.75 8.43
C TYR A 142 3.37 7.16 6.97
N PRO A 143 3.70 8.43 6.70
CA PRO A 143 3.99 8.89 5.35
C PRO A 143 5.37 8.40 4.91
N ILE A 144 5.46 7.99 3.65
CA ILE A 144 6.70 7.79 2.92
C ILE A 144 6.68 8.82 1.77
N PRO A 145 7.25 10.02 2.00
CA PRO A 145 7.35 11.05 0.98
C PRO A 145 8.18 10.58 -0.23
N PRO A 146 8.00 11.21 -1.41
CA PRO A 146 8.73 10.84 -2.63
C PRO A 146 10.25 10.77 -2.43
N GLU A 147 10.81 11.63 -1.58
CA GLU A 147 12.25 11.68 -1.28
C GLU A 147 12.72 10.42 -0.54
N ILE A 148 11.88 9.87 0.34
CA ILE A 148 12.17 8.64 1.08
C ILE A 148 11.94 7.43 0.17
N VAL A 149 10.90 7.44 -0.66
CA VAL A 149 10.63 6.37 -1.63
C VAL A 149 11.87 6.12 -2.51
N ALA A 150 12.48 7.18 -3.04
CA ALA A 150 13.68 7.07 -3.87
C ALA A 150 14.87 6.45 -3.11
N GLN A 151 15.03 6.74 -1.82
CA GLN A 151 16.11 6.17 -0.99
C GLN A 151 15.90 4.68 -0.69
N LEU A 152 14.65 4.29 -0.44
CA LEU A 152 14.29 2.91 -0.14
C LEU A 152 14.40 1.98 -1.35
N THR A 153 14.35 2.53 -2.57
CA THR A 153 14.42 1.73 -3.81
C THR A 153 15.79 1.75 -4.46
N THR A 154 16.63 2.75 -4.16
CA THR A 154 18.03 2.84 -4.62
C THR A 154 19.02 2.14 -3.69
N SER A 155 18.66 1.91 -2.43
CA SER A 155 19.44 1.04 -1.55
C SER A 155 19.27 -0.40 -2.05
N PRO A 156 20.31 -1.05 -2.59
CA PRO A 156 20.23 -2.48 -2.82
C PRO A 156 19.99 -3.09 -1.44
N SER A 157 18.90 -3.85 -1.30
CA SER A 157 18.78 -4.83 -0.24
C SER A 157 20.13 -5.55 -0.17
N SER A 158 20.89 -5.26 0.87
CA SER A 158 22.07 -6.02 1.23
C SER A 158 21.57 -7.41 1.59
N ALA A 159 21.44 -8.24 0.56
CA ALA A 159 21.36 -9.68 0.71
C ALA A 159 22.67 -10.11 1.37
N SER A 160 22.64 -10.33 2.68
CA SER A 160 23.43 -11.33 3.41
C SER A 160 23.32 -11.06 4.91
N ARG A 161 22.51 -11.87 5.60
CA ARG A 161 22.98 -12.84 6.60
C ARG A 161 21.82 -13.67 7.13
#